data_AF-A0AAD7KMN8-F1
#
_entry.id   AF-A0AAD7KMN8-F1
#
_cell.length_a   1.000
_cell.length_b   1.000
_cell.length_c   1.000
_cell.angle_alpha   90.00
_cell.angle_beta   90.00
_cell.angle_gamma   90.00
#
_symmetry.space_group_name_H-M   'P 1'
#
loop_
_entity.id
_entity.type
_entity.pdbx_description
1 polymer ?
#
loop_
_entity_poly.entity_id
_entity_poly.type
_entity_poly.pdbx_seq_one_letter_code
_entity_poly.pdbx_strand_id
1 'polypeptide(L)'
;MLVNEAERQPPHKIDENMWKNRENIEEIIFLLERSHWPEALQQQSTPYDAEVAIVFYNLRDKFQNTLKHLESFQSMNSERVFNTVMTYMPQDFWGTLIRQQRECAERNKQAEVDALVSSGGSIGD
;
A
#
# COMPACT_ATOMS: atom_id res chain seq x y z
N MET A 1 -41.23 -5.99 -1.08
CA MET A 1 -40.03 -5.54 -0.33
C MET A 1 -38.75 -5.97 -1.04
N LEU A 2 -38.63 -7.20 -1.54
CA LEU A 2 -37.46 -7.70 -2.30
C LEU A 2 -37.27 -7.08 -3.72
N VAL A 3 -38.36 -6.69 -4.40
CA VAL A 3 -38.29 -6.13 -5.77
C VAL A 3 -37.57 -4.77 -5.80
N ASN A 4 -37.80 -3.92 -4.80
CA ASN A 4 -37.11 -2.63 -4.68
C ASN A 4 -35.61 -2.77 -4.36
N GLU A 5 -35.19 -3.92 -3.84
CA GLU A 5 -33.78 -4.20 -3.52
C GLU A 5 -33.03 -4.68 -4.77
N ALA A 6 -33.71 -5.37 -5.68
CA ALA A 6 -33.17 -5.82 -6.96
C ALA A 6 -32.99 -4.69 -7.99
N GLU A 7 -33.80 -3.63 -7.91
CA GLU A 7 -33.71 -2.46 -8.80
C GLU A 7 -32.72 -1.39 -8.32
N ARG A 8 -32.15 -1.53 -7.11
CA ARG A 8 -31.08 -0.65 -6.65
C ARG A 8 -29.81 -0.92 -7.45
N GLN A 9 -29.05 0.15 -7.71
CA GLN A 9 -27.69 -0.04 -8.22
C GLN A 9 -26.95 -0.99 -7.27
N PRO A 10 -26.26 -2.02 -7.81
CA PRO A 10 -25.45 -2.91 -7.00
C PRO A 10 -24.54 -2.03 -6.14
N PRO A 11 -24.45 -2.27 -4.82
CA PRO A 11 -23.51 -1.56 -3.98
C PRO A 11 -22.15 -1.63 -4.66
N HIS A 12 -21.56 -0.47 -4.96
CA HIS A 12 -20.25 -0.45 -5.57
C HIS A 12 -19.30 -1.17 -4.62
N LYS A 13 -18.62 -2.22 -5.10
CA LYS A 13 -17.72 -3.02 -4.27
C LYS A 13 -16.65 -2.05 -3.74
N ILE A 14 -16.78 -1.69 -2.47
CA ILE A 14 -15.74 -0.94 -1.77
C ILE A 14 -14.49 -1.82 -1.87
N ASP A 15 -13.36 -1.22 -2.24
CA ASP A 15 -12.08 -1.91 -2.13
C ASP A 15 -11.81 -2.16 -0.65
N GLU A 16 -12.29 -3.29 -0.13
CA GLU A 16 -12.19 -3.68 1.29
C GLU A 16 -10.72 -3.76 1.74
N ASN A 17 -9.81 -3.91 0.78
CA ASN A 17 -8.38 -4.00 1.03
C ASN A 17 -7.64 -2.70 0.71
N MET A 18 -8.32 -1.65 0.23
CA MET A 18 -7.75 -0.31 -0.02
C MET A 18 -6.48 -0.32 -0.90
N TRP A 19 -6.33 -1.29 -1.80
CA TRP A 19 -5.18 -1.41 -2.70
C TRP A 19 -5.05 -0.20 -3.62
N LYS A 20 -6.15 0.33 -4.14
CA LYS A 20 -6.05 1.51 -5.01
C LYS A 20 -5.60 2.76 -4.24
N ASN A 21 -6.02 2.87 -2.98
CA ASN A 21 -5.58 3.94 -2.11
C ASN A 21 -4.09 3.80 -1.77
N ARG A 22 -3.62 2.57 -1.55
CA ARG A 22 -2.19 2.27 -1.35
C ARG A 22 -1.35 2.74 -2.54
N GLU A 23 -1.71 2.30 -3.74
CA GLU A 23 -1.02 2.65 -4.99
C GLU A 23 -0.94 4.17 -5.16
N ASN A 24 -2.06 4.88 -4.95
CA ASN A 24 -2.08 6.34 -5.03
C ASN A 24 -1.17 7.01 -3.97
N ILE A 25 -1.14 6.49 -2.74
CA ILE A 25 -0.28 7.03 -1.68
C ILE A 25 1.20 6.80 -1.99
N GLU A 26 1.56 5.61 -2.48
CA GLU A 26 2.92 5.26 -2.88
C GLU A 26 3.40 6.17 -4.03
N GLU A 27 2.56 6.40 -5.05
CA GLU A 27 2.86 7.32 -6.15
C GLU A 27 3.04 8.76 -5.65
N ILE A 28 2.18 9.24 -4.74
CA ILE A 28 2.33 10.57 -4.15
C ILE A 28 3.64 10.69 -3.37
N ILE A 29 4.01 9.68 -2.59
CA ILE A 29 5.30 9.67 -1.88
C ILE A 29 6.45 9.73 -2.86
N PHE A 30 6.43 8.92 -3.93
CA PHE A 30 7.43 8.89 -4.98
C PHE A 30 7.63 10.28 -5.59
N LEU A 31 6.55 10.94 -6.01
CA LEU A 31 6.60 12.30 -6.57
C LEU A 31 7.08 13.36 -5.56
N LEU A 32 6.86 13.13 -4.26
CA LEU A 32 7.31 14.02 -3.17
C LEU A 32 8.75 13.74 -2.72
N GLU A 33 9.45 12.77 -3.27
CA GLU A 33 10.89 12.60 -3.03
C GLU A 33 11.68 13.73 -3.69
N ARG A 34 12.67 14.29 -2.98
CA ARG A 34 13.44 15.45 -3.45
C ARG A 34 14.06 15.25 -4.83
N SER A 35 14.47 14.02 -5.15
CA SER A 35 15.04 13.65 -6.46
C SER A 35 14.06 13.84 -7.63
N HIS A 36 12.75 13.77 -7.37
CA HIS A 36 11.70 13.88 -8.38
C HIS A 36 11.10 15.29 -8.47
N TRP A 37 11.54 16.21 -7.62
CA TRP A 37 11.06 17.59 -7.68
C TRP A 37 11.60 18.30 -8.94
N PRO A 38 10.93 19.36 -9.42
CA PRO A 38 11.51 20.26 -10.41
C PRO A 38 12.84 20.87 -9.91
N GLU A 39 13.82 21.05 -10.79
CA GLU A 39 15.17 21.53 -10.42
C GLU A 39 15.17 22.85 -9.64
N ALA A 40 14.29 23.80 -9.99
CA ALA A 40 14.15 25.06 -9.28
C ALA A 40 13.77 24.87 -7.79
N LEU A 41 12.88 23.91 -7.51
CA LEU A 41 12.47 23.54 -6.15
C LEU A 41 13.56 22.75 -5.42
N GLN A 42 14.33 21.93 -6.15
CA GLN A 42 15.47 21.22 -5.56
C GLN A 42 16.57 22.18 -5.10
N GLN A 43 16.82 23.24 -5.87
CA GLN A 43 17.84 24.25 -5.60
C GLN A 43 17.37 25.32 -4.60
N GLN A 44 16.06 25.42 -4.35
CA GLN A 44 15.46 26.42 -3.45
C GLN A 44 15.93 27.84 -3.81
N SER A 45 15.91 28.16 -5.10
CA SER A 45 16.52 29.37 -5.65
C SER A 45 15.86 30.67 -5.15
N THR A 46 14.61 30.59 -4.67
CA THR A 46 13.88 31.71 -4.07
C THR A 46 13.37 31.39 -2.66
N PRO A 47 13.07 32.41 -1.83
CA PRO A 47 12.42 32.19 -0.53
C PRO A 47 11.08 31.44 -0.65
N TYR A 48 10.34 31.67 -1.73
CA TYR A 48 9.10 30.95 -2.03
C TYR A 48 9.34 29.46 -2.26
N ASP A 49 10.39 29.09 -2.99
CA ASP A 49 10.76 27.68 -3.23
C ASP A 49 11.12 26.96 -1.91
N ALA A 50 11.73 27.68 -0.96
CA ALA A 50 12.02 27.15 0.37
C ALA A 50 10.75 26.88 1.18
N GLU A 51 9.74 27.77 1.12
CA GLU A 51 8.43 27.55 1.74
C GLU A 51 7.70 26.35 1.14
N VAL A 52 7.69 26.22 -0.19
CA VAL A 52 7.08 25.08 -0.90
C VAL A 52 7.78 23.77 -0.52
N ALA A 53 9.12 23.78 -0.44
CA ALA A 53 9.88 22.62 -0.01
C ALA A 53 9.45 22.14 1.39
N ILE A 54 9.25 23.06 2.34
CA ILE A 54 8.75 22.74 3.69
C ILE A 54 7.37 22.08 3.62
N VAL A 55 6.46 22.60 2.78
CA VAL A 55 5.14 22.01 2.59
C VAL A 55 5.23 20.60 2.01
N PHE A 56 6.10 20.37 1.02
CA PHE A 56 6.30 19.06 0.41
C PHE A 56 6.86 18.04 1.41
N TYR A 57 7.82 18.44 2.24
CA TYR A 57 8.33 17.60 3.31
C TYR A 57 7.22 17.20 4.30
N ASN A 58 6.43 18.17 4.77
CA ASN A 58 5.32 17.91 5.69
C ASN A 58 4.25 17.00 5.05
N LEU A 59 3.98 17.18 3.75
CA LEU A 59 3.02 16.38 3.02
C LEU A 59 3.51 14.93 2.87
N ARG A 60 4.79 14.75 2.51
CA ARG A 60 5.44 13.45 2.42
C ARG A 60 5.35 12.70 3.74
N ASP A 61 5.69 13.36 4.86
CA ASP A 61 5.66 12.72 6.18
C ASP A 61 4.23 12.29 6.57
N LYS A 62 3.22 13.09 6.23
CA LYS A 62 1.80 12.72 6.43
C LYS A 62 1.41 11.51 5.60
N PHE A 63 1.80 11.44 4.33
CA PHE A 63 1.50 10.31 3.47
C PHE A 63 2.26 9.05 3.90
N GLN A 64 3.52 9.16 4.31
CA GLN A 64 4.29 8.04 4.86
C GLN A 64 3.64 7.49 6.14
N ASN A 65 3.17 8.36 7.03
CA ASN A 65 2.42 7.92 8.22
C ASN A 65 1.09 7.27 7.82
N THR A 66 0.37 7.83 6.85
CA THR A 66 -0.89 7.25 6.36
C THR A 66 -0.66 5.88 5.72
N LEU A 67 0.40 5.71 4.93
CA LEU A 67 0.79 4.45 4.32
C LEU A 67 1.02 3.38 5.39
N LYS A 68 1.80 3.69 6.45
CA LYS A 68 2.02 2.76 7.56
C LYS A 68 0.72 2.28 8.23
N HIS A 69 -0.23 3.20 8.44
CA HIS A 69 -1.54 2.84 9.00
C HIS A 69 -2.34 1.95 8.04
N LEU A 70 -2.30 2.26 6.75
CA LEU A 70 -2.97 1.48 5.70
C LEU A 70 -2.39 0.06 5.60
N GLU A 71 -1.07 -0.08 5.62
CA GLU A 71 -0.38 -1.37 5.58
C GLU A 71 -0.70 -2.21 6.82
N SER A 72 -0.74 -1.58 8.00
CA SER A 72 -1.16 -2.24 9.24
C SER A 72 -2.61 -2.71 9.14
N PHE A 73 -3.51 -1.87 8.64
CA PHE A 73 -4.90 -2.24 8.39
C PHE A 73 -5.02 -3.42 7.41
N GLN A 74 -4.33 -3.38 6.27
CA GLN A 74 -4.34 -4.44 5.26
C GLN A 74 -3.83 -5.77 5.85
N SER A 75 -2.73 -5.73 6.61
CA SER A 75 -2.16 -6.90 7.27
C SER A 75 -3.13 -7.51 8.29
N MET A 76 -3.66 -6.68 9.20
CA MET A 76 -4.62 -7.12 10.21
C MET A 76 -5.93 -7.63 9.60
N ASN A 77 -6.42 -7.00 8.53
CA ASN A 77 -7.64 -7.43 7.85
C ASN A 77 -7.43 -8.79 7.17
N SER A 78 -6.31 -8.97 6.47
CA SER A 78 -5.94 -10.23 5.83
C SER A 78 -5.85 -11.37 6.86
N GLU A 79 -5.22 -11.12 8.02
CA GLU A 79 -5.14 -12.09 9.10
C GLU A 79 -6.53 -12.45 9.68
N ARG A 80 -7.40 -11.46 9.90
CA ARG A 80 -8.78 -11.70 10.37
C ARG A 80 -9.58 -12.53 9.39
N VAL A 81 -9.51 -12.22 8.10
CA VAL A 81 -10.18 -12.98 7.04
C VAL A 81 -9.67 -14.42 7.02
N PHE A 82 -8.34 -14.60 7.05
CA PHE A 82 -7.74 -15.94 7.12
C PHE A 82 -8.22 -16.73 8.34
N ASN A 83 -8.15 -16.16 9.55
CA ASN A 83 -8.57 -16.83 10.78
C ASN A 83 -10.06 -17.17 10.77
N THR A 84 -10.90 -16.31 10.18
CA THR A 84 -12.34 -16.56 10.03
C THR A 84 -12.58 -17.75 9.11
N VAL A 85 -11.92 -17.79 7.95
CA VAL A 85 -12.03 -18.91 7.01
C VAL A 85 -11.53 -20.21 7.64
N MET A 86 -10.38 -20.18 8.33
CA MET A 86 -9.84 -21.37 8.99
C MET A 86 -10.73 -21.86 10.15
N THR A 87 -11.45 -20.97 10.82
CA THR A 87 -12.34 -21.31 11.94
C THR A 87 -13.65 -21.93 11.45
N TYR A 88 -14.29 -21.31 10.44
CA TYR A 88 -15.64 -21.70 10.01
C TYR A 88 -15.66 -22.59 8.77
N MET A 89 -14.58 -22.60 7.97
CA MET A 89 -14.47 -23.30 6.69
C MET A 89 -13.07 -23.95 6.50
N PRO A 90 -12.57 -24.77 7.45
CA PRO A 90 -11.20 -25.28 7.44
C PRO A 90 -10.84 -26.20 6.27
N GLN A 91 -11.84 -26.83 5.64
CA GLN A 91 -11.66 -27.76 4.50
C GLN A 91 -12.05 -27.12 3.16
N ASP A 92 -12.33 -25.82 3.17
CA ASP A 92 -12.72 -25.10 1.97
C ASP A 92 -11.48 -24.66 1.18
N PHE A 93 -11.62 -24.64 -0.14
CA PHE A 93 -10.60 -24.23 -1.08
C PHE A 93 -10.11 -22.80 -0.81
N TRP A 94 -10.98 -21.94 -0.29
CA TRP A 94 -10.64 -20.57 0.10
C TRP A 94 -9.48 -20.47 1.10
N GLY A 95 -9.39 -21.40 2.07
CA GLY A 95 -8.27 -21.43 3.02
C GLY A 95 -6.93 -21.73 2.33
N THR A 96 -6.96 -22.58 1.31
CA THR A 96 -5.79 -22.92 0.48
C THR A 96 -5.38 -21.76 -0.41
N LEU A 97 -6.34 -21.07 -1.04
CA LEU A 97 -6.08 -19.88 -1.86
C LEU A 97 -5.41 -18.76 -1.06
N ILE A 98 -5.92 -18.45 0.14
CA ILE A 98 -5.34 -17.39 0.98
C ILE A 98 -3.91 -17.76 1.39
N ARG A 99 -3.66 -19.04 1.69
CA ARG A 99 -2.32 -19.52 2.05
C ARG A 99 -1.35 -19.41 0.86
N GLN A 100 -1.77 -19.84 -0.32
CA GLN A 100 -0.99 -19.72 -1.56
C GLN A 100 -0.69 -18.25 -1.89
N GLN A 101 -1.66 -17.36 -1.72
CA GLN A 101 -1.48 -15.93 -1.95
C GLN A 101 -0.41 -15.35 -1.02
N ARG A 102 -0.44 -15.73 0.27
CA ARG A 102 0.56 -15.30 1.26
C ARG A 102 1.96 -15.85 0.93
N GLU A 103 2.07 -17.14 0.63
CA GLU A 103 3.33 -17.78 0.23
C GLU A 103 3.91 -17.16 -1.06
N CYS A 104 3.07 -16.80 -2.03
CA CYS A 104 3.48 -16.09 -3.23
C CYS A 104 3.97 -14.67 -2.92
N ALA A 105 3.27 -13.93 -2.04
CA ALA A 105 3.69 -12.59 -1.64
C ALA A 105 5.06 -12.60 -0.94
N GLU A 106 5.29 -13.55 -0.03
CA GLU A 106 6.60 -13.69 0.63
C GLU A 106 7.71 -14.09 -0.35
N ARG A 107 7.43 -15.00 -1.30
CA ARG A 107 8.37 -15.33 -2.38
C ARG A 107 8.72 -14.11 -3.23
N ASN A 108 7.75 -13.28 -3.57
CA ASN A 108 7.98 -12.07 -4.36
C ASN A 108 8.84 -11.05 -3.60
N LYS A 109 8.56 -10.83 -2.31
CA LYS A 109 9.40 -9.98 -1.44
C LYS A 109 10.84 -10.50 -1.35
N GLN A 110 11.01 -11.81 -1.19
CA GLN A 110 12.35 -12.41 -1.16
C GLN A 110 13.09 -12.20 -2.49
N ALA A 111 12.40 -12.35 -3.62
CA ALA A 111 12.98 -12.12 -4.94
C ALA A 111 13.42 -10.66 -5.15
N GLU A 112 12.66 -9.68 -4.65
CA GLU A 112 13.05 -8.27 -4.67
C GLU A 112 14.31 -8.02 -3.83
N VAL A 113 14.39 -8.61 -2.64
CA VAL A 113 15.58 -8.55 -1.78
C VAL A 113 16.79 -9.18 -2.47
N ASP A 114 16.63 -10.37 -3.04
CA ASP A 114 17.70 -11.09 -3.73
C ASP A 114 18.19 -10.30 -4.95
N ALA A 115 17.28 -9.66 -5.70
CA ALA A 115 17.63 -8.78 -6.81
C ALA A 115 18.46 -7.57 -6.33
N LEU A 116 18.06 -6.95 -5.21
CA LEU A 116 18.79 -5.82 -4.62
C LEU A 116 20.20 -6.24 -4.18
N VAL A 117 20.34 -7.39 -3.52
CA VAL A 117 21.66 -7.95 -3.13
C VAL A 117 22.51 -8.26 -4.36
N SER A 118 21.93 -8.87 -5.40
CA SER A 118 22.65 -9.19 -6.64
C SER A 118 23.12 -7.95 -7.40
N SER A 119 22.44 -6.81 -7.24
CA SER A 119 22.83 -5.53 -7.83
C SER A 119 23.90 -4.77 -7.03
N GLY A 120 24.40 -5.36 -5.93
CA GLY A 120 25.46 -4.80 -5.09
C GLY A 120 24.96 -4.10 -3.82
N GLY A 121 23.67 -4.23 -3.48
CA GLY A 121 23.14 -3.79 -2.19
C GLY A 121 23.59 -4.70 -1.04
N SER A 122 23.81 -4.14 0.14
CA SER A 122 24.10 -4.92 1.36
C SER A 122 23.05 -4.66 2.42
N ILE A 123 22.55 -5.72 3.06
CA ILE A 123 21.70 -5.62 4.25
C ILE A 123 22.64 -5.50 5.45
N GLY A 124 22.59 -4.36 6.15
CA GLY A 124 23.27 -4.19 7.44
C GLY A 124 22.38 -4.66 8.59
N ASP A 125 23.00 -5.20 9.63
CA ASP A 125 22.33 -5.61 10.90
C ASP A 125 21.76 -4.41 11.68
#